data_AF-A0A0K1QYY3-F1
#
_entry.id   AF-A0A0K1QYY3-F1
#
_cell.length_a   1.000
_cell.length_b   1.000
_cell.length_c   1.000
_cell.angle_alpha   90.00
_cell.angle_beta   90.00
_cell.angle_gamma   90.00
#
_symmetry.space_group_name_H-M   'P 1'
#
loop_
_entity.id
_entity.type
_entity.pdbx_description
1 polymer ?
#
loop_
_entity_poly.entity_id
_entity_poly.type
_entity_poly.pdbx_seq_one_letter_code
_entity_poly.pdbx_strand_id
1 'polypeptide(L)'
;MELKTTLKDYTALEFQALVNQIWAVDLPKSDHDRLINHFDRIVGHPQGADLLFYPMDKSNTNTPEAVVHHVRTWHHQQGIPAFKDEDVPVAKPLVAPLTPLARSLAEVEKIAADVAVSGQVVEEAFGHFELQIRNFQRQKNTRLDISPQETGIRALEHAQHEALIAVRKFQSWKMRVEFVQSGAQRNLTYARSEQAQWQSIVQQINATHDRYLLRLESLSQRHRALHDEAEALLIVAHQRLIDSRSTIQTVHTISASLDSAHKRPDLLLTGGSPVLLASQQADLLKAIRSTVAGFSWQNASGGPDTENQRAAVLSFAFSSRADAQIFGVSVPLSELLPIEGQDWQHLAANQAEVEVPFRMSTAAVPARPGKMFQGLREIKTLSQVYLNACRGCHSISGVRVRAATQDQHWNRFSFTPEVAGVTVHWARPIFVETAPAATPTHQRRVGFVESARVPTIEAKAERAHDRFDDYILVFPVSSGLDPLYIVFNRPAK
;
A
#
# COMPACT_ATOMS: atom_id res chain seq x y z
N MET A 1 -6.41 -39.82 13.78
CA MET A 1 -7.54 -39.20 14.50
C MET A 1 -8.72 -40.16 14.46
N GLU A 2 -9.43 -40.36 15.57
CA GLU A 2 -10.65 -41.18 15.60
C GLU A 2 -11.85 -40.38 15.07
N LEU A 3 -12.60 -40.94 14.11
CA LEU A 3 -13.78 -40.29 13.54
C LEU A 3 -15.01 -40.65 14.36
N LYS A 4 -15.70 -39.64 14.91
CA LYS A 4 -16.94 -39.81 15.67
C LYS A 4 -18.14 -39.69 14.74
N THR A 5 -19.19 -40.46 15.01
CA THR A 5 -20.32 -40.65 14.10
C THR A 5 -21.28 -39.48 14.03
N THR A 6 -21.32 -38.62 15.04
CA THR A 6 -22.20 -37.45 15.08
C THR A 6 -21.42 -36.20 15.50
N LEU A 7 -21.85 -35.03 15.01
CA LEU A 7 -21.22 -33.76 15.38
C LEU A 7 -21.27 -33.51 16.90
N LYS A 8 -22.35 -33.95 17.56
CA LYS A 8 -22.56 -33.81 19.00
C LYS A 8 -21.56 -34.58 19.86
N ASP A 9 -20.86 -35.55 19.28
CA ASP A 9 -19.81 -36.29 19.99
C ASP A 9 -18.46 -35.56 19.95
N TYR A 10 -18.29 -34.58 19.06
CA TYR A 10 -17.09 -33.76 18.94
C TYR A 10 -17.14 -32.56 19.87
N THR A 11 -16.06 -32.29 20.60
CA THR A 11 -15.78 -30.95 21.12
C THR A 11 -15.37 -30.02 19.97
N ALA A 12 -15.48 -28.70 20.16
CA ALA A 12 -15.12 -27.73 19.12
C ALA A 12 -13.66 -27.86 18.66
N LEU A 13 -12.73 -28.18 19.57
CA LEU A 13 -11.32 -28.38 19.27
C LEU A 13 -11.07 -29.66 18.45
N GLU A 14 -11.76 -30.75 18.77
CA GLU A 14 -11.67 -32.00 18.00
C GLU A 14 -12.25 -31.82 16.58
N PHE A 15 -13.33 -31.06 16.44
CA PHE A 15 -13.89 -30.74 15.13
C PHE A 15 -12.98 -29.81 14.32
N GLN A 16 -12.36 -28.83 14.97
CA GLN A 16 -11.35 -27.98 14.34
C GLN A 16 -10.13 -28.81 13.88
N ALA A 17 -9.71 -29.81 14.65
CA ALA A 17 -8.65 -30.73 14.26
C ALA A 17 -9.01 -31.56 13.01
N LEU A 18 -10.28 -31.97 12.87
CA LEU A 18 -10.78 -32.60 11.64
C LEU A 18 -10.68 -31.65 10.43
N VAL A 19 -11.11 -30.38 10.58
CA VAL A 19 -11.02 -29.38 9.49
C VAL A 19 -9.56 -29.11 9.11
N ASN A 20 -8.68 -28.96 10.10
CA ASN A 20 -7.24 -28.83 9.88
C ASN A 20 -6.67 -30.01 9.08
N GLN A 21 -7.03 -31.24 9.44
CA GLN A 21 -6.56 -32.43 8.73
C GLN A 21 -7.05 -32.47 7.27
N ILE A 22 -8.29 -32.04 7.01
CA ILE A 22 -8.83 -31.96 5.64
C ILE A 22 -8.05 -30.93 4.82
N TRP A 23 -7.68 -29.78 5.39
CA TRP A 23 -6.96 -28.73 4.68
C TRP A 23 -5.45 -28.94 4.57
N ALA A 24 -4.87 -29.84 5.39
CA ALA A 24 -3.45 -30.20 5.29
C ALA A 24 -3.11 -30.97 4.00
N VAL A 25 -4.07 -31.71 3.43
CA VAL A 25 -3.93 -32.51 2.19
C VAL A 25 -2.68 -33.41 2.22
N ASP A 26 -2.42 -34.03 3.37
CA ASP A 26 -1.25 -34.87 3.66
C ASP A 26 -1.52 -36.37 3.51
N LEU A 27 -2.73 -36.75 3.06
CA LEU A 27 -3.20 -38.13 2.92
C LEU A 27 -3.42 -38.53 1.46
N PRO A 28 -3.39 -39.84 1.13
CA PRO A 28 -3.80 -40.34 -0.17
C PRO A 28 -5.23 -39.92 -0.49
N LYS A 29 -5.50 -39.65 -1.78
CA LYS A 29 -6.80 -39.13 -2.26
C LYS A 29 -8.00 -39.90 -1.71
N SER A 30 -7.96 -41.22 -1.68
CA SER A 30 -9.06 -42.05 -1.16
C SER A 30 -9.36 -41.81 0.32
N ASP A 31 -8.35 -41.52 1.12
CA ASP A 31 -8.50 -41.24 2.55
C ASP A 31 -8.85 -39.78 2.80
N HIS A 32 -8.35 -38.86 1.96
CA HIS A 32 -8.77 -37.46 1.96
C HIS A 32 -10.25 -37.31 1.60
N ASP A 33 -10.71 -37.98 0.55
CA ASP A 33 -12.12 -38.03 0.14
C ASP A 33 -13.01 -38.60 1.26
N ARG A 34 -12.53 -39.59 2.02
CA ARG A 34 -13.23 -40.12 3.20
C ARG A 34 -13.40 -39.07 4.29
N LEU A 35 -12.42 -38.21 4.54
CA LEU A 35 -12.53 -37.14 5.53
C LEU A 35 -13.53 -36.06 5.11
N ILE A 36 -13.54 -35.68 3.83
CA ILE A 36 -14.51 -34.72 3.28
C ILE A 36 -15.94 -35.28 3.38
N ASN A 37 -16.14 -36.54 2.97
CA ASN A 37 -17.44 -37.20 3.06
C ASN A 37 -17.91 -37.37 4.51
N HIS A 38 -16.98 -37.62 5.43
CA HIS A 38 -17.28 -37.68 6.86
C HIS A 38 -17.76 -36.32 7.39
N PHE A 39 -17.07 -35.24 7.03
CA PHE A 39 -17.47 -33.87 7.37
C PHE A 39 -18.89 -33.57 6.85
N ASP A 40 -19.15 -33.84 5.57
CA ASP A 40 -20.45 -33.61 4.92
C ASP A 40 -21.60 -34.32 5.65
N ARG A 41 -21.35 -35.56 6.06
CA ARG A 41 -22.34 -36.38 6.77
C ARG A 41 -22.67 -35.88 8.17
N ILE A 42 -21.67 -35.42 8.93
CA ILE A 42 -21.88 -35.06 10.34
C ILE A 42 -22.34 -33.61 10.53
N VAL A 43 -21.98 -32.70 9.61
CA VAL A 43 -22.18 -31.25 9.81
C VAL A 43 -23.64 -30.81 9.81
N GLY A 44 -24.56 -31.59 9.22
CA GLY A 44 -26.01 -31.30 9.23
C GLY A 44 -26.45 -30.00 8.54
N HIS A 45 -25.52 -29.20 8.04
CA HIS A 45 -25.76 -27.95 7.34
C HIS A 45 -26.17 -28.21 5.88
N PRO A 46 -27.13 -27.47 5.29
CA PRO A 46 -27.58 -27.69 3.91
C PRO A 46 -26.48 -27.58 2.83
N GLN A 47 -25.42 -26.83 3.13
CA GLN A 47 -24.26 -26.66 2.25
C GLN A 47 -23.18 -27.74 2.45
N GLY A 48 -23.27 -28.55 3.50
CA GLY A 48 -22.38 -29.71 3.67
C GLY A 48 -20.90 -29.37 3.56
N ALA A 49 -20.16 -30.14 2.77
CA ALA A 49 -18.74 -29.95 2.46
C ALA A 49 -18.41 -28.63 1.74
N ASP A 50 -19.38 -27.93 1.13
CA ASP A 50 -19.11 -26.62 0.51
C ASP A 50 -18.63 -25.59 1.54
N LEU A 51 -18.97 -25.77 2.81
CA LEU A 51 -18.47 -24.94 3.92
C LEU A 51 -16.94 -24.97 4.06
N LEU A 52 -16.27 -26.01 3.56
CA LEU A 52 -14.81 -26.16 3.60
C LEU A 52 -14.11 -25.35 2.51
N PHE A 53 -14.81 -24.98 1.43
CA PHE A 53 -14.19 -24.43 0.22
C PHE A 53 -14.77 -23.08 -0.22
N TYR A 54 -16.01 -22.77 0.18
CA TYR A 54 -16.78 -21.62 -0.30
C TYR A 54 -17.44 -20.86 0.87
N PRO A 55 -16.69 -20.03 1.63
CA PRO A 55 -17.27 -19.24 2.72
C PRO A 55 -18.31 -18.24 2.18
N MET A 56 -19.47 -18.18 2.85
CA MET A 56 -20.59 -17.29 2.50
C MET A 56 -20.26 -15.80 2.71
N ASP A 57 -19.30 -15.50 3.58
CA ASP A 57 -18.86 -14.14 3.87
C ASP A 57 -17.47 -13.87 3.26
N LYS A 58 -17.42 -12.97 2.27
CA LYS A 58 -16.18 -12.54 1.62
C LYS A 58 -15.28 -11.68 2.52
N SER A 59 -15.76 -11.30 3.71
CA SER A 59 -15.02 -10.50 4.68
C SER A 59 -14.33 -11.31 5.78
N ASN A 60 -14.72 -12.58 5.98
CA ASN A 60 -14.08 -13.46 6.95
C ASN A 60 -12.92 -14.24 6.31
N THR A 61 -11.83 -14.37 7.06
CA THR A 61 -10.65 -15.14 6.65
C THR A 61 -11.01 -16.62 6.59
N ASN A 62 -10.65 -17.32 5.51
CA ASN A 62 -10.92 -18.75 5.32
C ASN A 62 -10.02 -19.58 6.26
N THR A 63 -10.41 -19.68 7.54
CA THR A 63 -9.66 -20.40 8.57
C THR A 63 -10.49 -21.55 9.16
N PRO A 64 -9.86 -22.60 9.71
CA PRO A 64 -10.55 -23.71 10.36
C PRO A 64 -11.50 -23.25 11.48
N GLU A 65 -11.12 -22.19 12.20
CA GLU A 65 -11.92 -21.57 13.26
C GLU A 65 -13.18 -20.91 12.69
N ALA A 66 -13.09 -20.32 11.49
CA ALA A 66 -14.25 -19.72 10.81
C ALA A 66 -15.28 -20.79 10.42
N VAL A 67 -14.83 -21.96 9.96
CA VAL A 67 -15.70 -23.12 9.66
C VAL A 67 -16.41 -23.60 10.92
N VAL A 68 -15.65 -23.82 12.01
CA VAL A 68 -16.20 -24.21 13.33
C VAL A 68 -17.23 -23.18 13.81
N HIS A 69 -16.92 -21.89 13.66
CA HIS A 69 -17.83 -20.80 14.04
C HIS A 69 -19.13 -20.79 13.22
N HIS A 70 -19.07 -21.04 11.91
CA HIS A 70 -20.24 -21.08 11.05
C HIS A 70 -21.16 -22.26 11.39
N VAL A 71 -20.57 -23.45 11.54
CA VAL A 71 -21.30 -24.66 11.93
C VAL A 71 -21.96 -24.48 13.30
N ARG A 72 -21.24 -23.91 14.28
CA ARG A 72 -21.76 -23.56 15.60
C ARG A 72 -22.94 -22.60 15.51
N THR A 73 -22.76 -21.49 14.79
CA THR A 73 -23.76 -20.43 14.69
C THR A 73 -25.05 -20.94 14.06
N TRP A 74 -24.95 -21.77 13.02
CA TRP A 74 -26.12 -22.35 12.36
C TRP A 74 -26.90 -23.29 13.29
N HIS A 75 -26.25 -24.18 14.02
CA HIS A 75 -26.93 -25.07 14.99
C HIS A 75 -27.58 -24.27 16.13
N HIS A 76 -26.90 -23.23 16.62
CA HIS A 76 -27.49 -22.33 17.62
C HIS A 76 -28.72 -21.58 17.09
N GLN A 77 -28.76 -21.20 15.80
CA GLN A 77 -29.96 -20.62 15.18
C GLN A 77 -31.13 -21.60 15.12
N GLN A 78 -30.84 -22.91 15.04
CA GLN A 78 -31.84 -23.99 15.13
C GLN A 78 -32.19 -24.37 16.58
N GLY A 79 -31.58 -23.73 17.58
CA GLY A 79 -31.85 -23.98 18.99
C GLY A 79 -31.24 -25.27 19.55
N ILE A 80 -30.22 -25.82 18.90
CA ILE A 80 -29.52 -27.05 19.33
C ILE A 80 -28.01 -26.79 19.51
N PRO A 81 -27.33 -27.45 20.47
CA PRO A 81 -25.89 -27.33 20.62
C PRO A 81 -25.19 -28.05 19.45
N ALA A 82 -24.10 -27.45 18.95
CA ALA A 82 -23.33 -28.03 17.85
C ALA A 82 -22.37 -29.11 18.35
N PHE A 83 -21.66 -28.84 19.44
CA PHE A 83 -20.56 -29.67 19.94
C PHE A 83 -20.83 -30.25 21.33
N LYS A 84 -20.08 -31.30 21.67
CA LYS A 84 -20.02 -31.91 22.99
C LYS A 84 -19.57 -30.86 24.02
N ASP A 85 -20.26 -30.83 25.15
CA ASP A 85 -20.00 -29.93 26.27
C ASP A 85 -20.23 -28.43 25.97
N GLU A 86 -21.00 -28.11 24.92
CA GLU A 86 -21.53 -26.76 24.72
C GLU A 86 -22.87 -26.56 25.43
N ASP A 87 -22.90 -25.63 26.37
CA ASP A 87 -24.16 -25.07 26.87
C ASP A 87 -24.83 -24.30 25.73
N VAL A 88 -26.08 -24.63 25.42
CA VAL A 88 -26.92 -23.83 24.52
C VAL A 88 -26.95 -22.42 25.10
N PRO A 89 -26.41 -21.39 24.42
CA PRO A 89 -26.61 -20.03 24.87
C PRO A 89 -28.12 -19.83 24.90
N VAL A 90 -28.67 -19.57 26.09
CA VAL A 90 -30.09 -19.21 26.27
C VAL A 90 -30.44 -18.31 25.11
N ALA A 91 -31.33 -18.80 24.22
CA ALA A 91 -31.74 -18.06 23.05
C ALA A 91 -32.02 -16.64 23.52
N LYS A 92 -31.24 -15.67 23.01
CA LYS A 92 -31.48 -14.25 23.23
C LYS A 92 -33.00 -14.11 23.09
N PRO A 93 -33.73 -13.67 24.13
CA PRO A 93 -35.19 -13.76 24.13
C PRO A 93 -35.66 -13.23 22.80
N LEU A 94 -36.50 -14.00 22.09
CA LEU A 94 -37.09 -13.61 20.80
C LEU A 94 -37.63 -12.19 20.97
N VAL A 95 -36.81 -11.19 20.63
CA VAL A 95 -37.27 -9.82 20.53
C VAL A 95 -38.24 -9.91 19.37
N ALA A 96 -39.53 -9.78 19.66
CA ALA A 96 -40.56 -9.79 18.63
C ALA A 96 -40.05 -8.94 17.45
N PRO A 97 -40.10 -9.46 16.20
CA PRO A 97 -39.57 -8.73 15.07
C PRO A 97 -40.14 -7.32 15.09
N LEU A 98 -39.24 -6.31 15.21
CA LEU A 98 -39.64 -4.90 15.29
C LEU A 98 -40.69 -4.64 14.21
N THR A 99 -41.80 -4.01 14.61
CA THR A 99 -42.83 -3.60 13.66
C THR A 99 -42.17 -2.77 12.55
N PRO A 100 -42.72 -2.76 11.32
CA PRO A 100 -42.17 -1.94 10.24
C PRO A 100 -41.96 -0.48 10.67
N LEU A 101 -42.88 0.06 11.47
CA LEU A 101 -42.78 1.38 12.08
C LEU A 101 -41.56 1.51 13.00
N ALA A 102 -41.43 0.61 13.99
CA ALA A 102 -40.32 0.65 14.95
C ALA A 102 -38.95 0.46 14.26
N ARG A 103 -38.89 -0.38 13.22
CA ARG A 103 -37.68 -0.57 12.41
C ARG A 103 -37.31 0.69 11.64
N SER A 104 -38.30 1.32 10.98
CA SER A 104 -38.05 2.55 10.22
C SER A 104 -37.65 3.70 11.14
N LEU A 105 -38.25 3.82 12.32
CA LEU A 105 -37.86 4.81 13.32
C LEU A 105 -36.41 4.57 13.77
N ALA A 106 -36.07 3.33 14.15
CA ALA A 106 -34.71 2.99 14.57
C ALA A 106 -33.66 3.22 13.46
N GLU A 107 -34.01 2.96 12.19
CA GLU A 107 -33.12 3.26 11.06
C GLU A 107 -32.91 4.76 10.87
N VAL A 108 -33.95 5.59 11.03
CA VAL A 108 -33.88 7.05 10.94
C VAL A 108 -33.08 7.65 12.09
N GLU A 109 -33.29 7.17 13.32
CA GLU A 109 -32.53 7.59 14.50
C GLU A 109 -31.06 7.20 14.37
N LYS A 110 -30.79 5.96 13.92
CA LYS A 110 -29.43 5.46 13.71
C LYS A 110 -28.69 6.27 12.65
N ILE A 111 -29.29 6.51 11.48
CA ILE A 111 -28.62 7.28 10.44
C ILE A 111 -28.36 8.72 10.89
N ALA A 112 -29.28 9.33 11.64
CA ALA A 112 -29.08 10.66 12.20
C ALA A 112 -27.90 10.69 13.20
N ALA A 113 -27.81 9.69 14.08
CA ALA A 113 -26.70 9.55 15.02
C ALA A 113 -25.36 9.31 14.31
N ASP A 114 -25.31 8.36 13.37
CA ASP A 114 -24.10 8.01 12.62
C ASP A 114 -23.57 9.21 11.79
N VAL A 115 -24.48 9.95 11.14
CA VAL A 115 -24.13 11.19 10.41
C VAL A 115 -23.64 12.28 11.38
N ALA A 116 -24.25 12.43 12.56
CA ALA A 116 -23.82 13.40 13.55
C ALA A 116 -22.40 13.10 14.06
N VAL A 117 -22.12 11.84 14.41
CA VAL A 117 -20.79 11.36 14.82
C VAL A 117 -19.79 11.56 13.69
N SER A 118 -20.13 11.16 12.46
CA SER A 118 -19.25 11.38 11.30
C SER A 118 -18.95 12.86 11.08
N GLY A 119 -19.91 13.75 11.36
CA GLY A 119 -19.70 15.19 11.29
C GLY A 119 -18.76 15.72 12.38
N GLN A 120 -18.81 15.20 13.61
CA GLN A 120 -17.87 15.55 14.68
C GLN A 120 -16.43 15.17 14.32
N VAL A 121 -16.22 14.00 13.72
CA VAL A 121 -14.90 13.57 13.22
C VAL A 121 -14.34 14.55 12.19
N VAL A 122 -15.18 15.15 11.33
CA VAL A 122 -14.73 16.20 10.40
C VAL A 122 -14.31 17.46 11.13
N GLU A 123 -15.08 17.90 12.13
CA GLU A 123 -14.74 19.10 12.91
C GLU A 123 -13.43 18.93 13.69
N GLU A 124 -13.19 17.77 14.29
CA GLU A 124 -11.93 17.46 14.97
C GLU A 124 -10.75 17.49 13.99
N ALA A 125 -10.90 16.88 12.81
CA ALA A 125 -9.87 16.90 11.77
C ALA A 125 -9.60 18.33 11.25
N PHE A 126 -10.63 19.14 11.07
CA PHE A 126 -10.47 20.55 10.69
C PHE A 126 -9.81 21.36 11.81
N GLY A 127 -10.16 21.12 13.08
CA GLY A 127 -9.50 21.76 14.22
C GLY A 127 -8.01 21.46 14.28
N HIS A 128 -7.63 20.20 14.04
CA HIS A 128 -6.22 19.81 13.92
C HIS A 128 -5.54 20.49 12.73
N PHE A 129 -6.19 20.51 11.56
CA PHE A 129 -5.64 21.12 10.35
C PHE A 129 -5.42 22.64 10.51
N GLU A 130 -6.40 23.36 11.06
CA GLU A 130 -6.30 24.78 11.37
C GLU A 130 -5.19 25.08 12.39
N LEU A 131 -5.03 24.21 13.40
CA LEU A 131 -3.93 24.34 14.36
C LEU A 131 -2.57 24.23 13.66
N GLN A 132 -2.39 23.26 12.75
CA GLN A 132 -1.14 23.11 12.01
C GLN A 132 -0.89 24.31 11.08
N ILE A 133 -1.91 24.82 10.39
CA ILE A 133 -1.82 26.05 9.58
C ILE A 133 -1.33 27.22 10.43
N ARG A 134 -1.94 27.47 11.60
CA ARG A 134 -1.54 28.54 12.52
C ARG A 134 -0.12 28.38 13.05
N ASN A 135 0.30 27.14 13.34
CA ASN A 135 1.67 26.86 13.78
C ASN A 135 2.68 27.20 12.67
N PHE A 136 2.38 26.80 11.44
CA PHE A 136 3.22 27.07 10.29
C PHE A 136 3.33 28.57 10.00
N GLN A 137 2.23 29.31 10.11
CA GLN A 137 2.20 30.76 9.96
C GLN A 137 3.08 31.47 10.99
N ARG A 138 3.02 31.05 12.26
CA ARG A 138 3.86 31.61 13.33
C ARG A 138 5.35 31.42 13.05
N GLN A 139 5.71 30.29 12.46
CA GLN A 139 7.10 29.96 12.12
C GLN A 139 7.55 30.51 10.75
N LYS A 140 6.66 31.19 10.00
CA LYS A 140 6.94 31.64 8.63
C LYS A 140 8.12 32.61 8.53
N ASN A 141 8.49 33.35 9.57
CA ASN A 141 9.64 34.27 9.49
C ASN A 141 10.87 33.77 10.28
N THR A 142 10.78 32.57 10.86
CA THR A 142 11.88 31.99 11.62
C THR A 142 12.77 31.17 10.70
N ARG A 143 14.08 31.41 10.76
CA ARG A 143 15.06 30.54 10.10
C ARG A 143 15.20 29.27 10.93
N LEU A 144 14.75 28.16 10.40
CA LEU A 144 14.82 26.83 11.03
C LEU A 144 15.87 25.98 10.33
N ASP A 145 16.45 25.02 11.05
CA ASP A 145 17.26 23.97 10.44
C ASP A 145 16.42 23.04 9.55
N ILE A 146 17.08 22.26 8.68
CA ILE A 146 16.43 21.38 7.68
C ILE A 146 15.44 20.40 8.34
N SER A 147 15.84 19.72 9.42
CA SER A 147 15.01 18.69 10.06
C SER A 147 13.68 19.25 10.65
N PRO A 148 13.69 20.35 11.41
CA PRO A 148 12.46 21.03 11.82
C PRO A 148 11.57 21.49 10.64
N GLN A 149 12.16 21.99 9.54
CA GLN A 149 11.40 22.35 8.34
C GLN A 149 10.71 21.14 7.71
N GLU A 150 11.43 20.03 7.54
CA GLU A 150 10.86 18.78 7.01
C GLU A 150 9.72 18.25 7.89
N THR A 151 9.92 18.28 9.22
CA THR A 151 8.92 17.85 10.20
C THR A 151 7.66 18.69 10.11
N GLY A 152 7.81 20.02 10.04
CA GLY A 152 6.67 20.94 9.90
C GLY A 152 5.88 20.69 8.61
N ILE A 153 6.57 20.52 7.48
CA ILE A 153 5.91 20.23 6.18
C ILE A 153 5.11 18.93 6.27
N ARG A 154 5.71 17.86 6.81
CA ARG A 154 5.03 16.55 6.95
C ARG A 154 3.84 16.62 7.88
N ALA A 155 3.93 17.36 9.00
CA ALA A 155 2.83 17.53 9.94
C ALA A 155 1.62 18.24 9.29
N LEU A 156 1.86 19.29 8.50
CA LEU A 156 0.79 19.99 7.79
C LEU A 156 0.17 19.14 6.67
N GLU A 157 0.99 18.42 5.89
CA GLU A 157 0.51 17.47 4.87
C GLU A 157 -0.28 16.30 5.48
N HIS A 158 0.11 15.83 6.68
CA HIS A 158 -0.63 14.81 7.42
C HIS A 158 -2.01 15.32 7.84
N ALA A 159 -2.09 16.49 8.47
CA ALA A 159 -3.38 17.06 8.89
C ALA A 159 -4.30 17.35 7.69
N GLN A 160 -3.74 17.79 6.55
CA GLN A 160 -4.47 17.93 5.29
C GLN A 160 -5.05 16.59 4.81
N HIS A 161 -4.30 15.49 4.93
CA HIS A 161 -4.76 14.16 4.57
C HIS A 161 -5.87 13.66 5.50
N GLU A 162 -5.74 13.85 6.82
CA GLU A 162 -6.78 13.49 7.80
C GLU A 162 -8.09 14.21 7.51
N ALA A 163 -8.03 15.52 7.27
CA ALA A 163 -9.19 16.34 6.90
C ALA A 163 -9.87 15.82 5.62
N LEU A 164 -9.10 15.48 4.58
CA LEU A 164 -9.63 14.88 3.35
C LEU A 164 -10.36 13.57 3.62
N ILE A 165 -9.76 12.66 4.39
CA ILE A 165 -10.34 11.35 4.69
C ILE A 165 -11.63 11.52 5.49
N ALA A 166 -11.66 12.42 6.47
CA ALA A 166 -12.86 12.71 7.24
C ALA A 166 -13.99 13.26 6.34
N VAL A 167 -13.69 14.23 5.48
CA VAL A 167 -14.66 14.81 4.53
C VAL A 167 -15.20 13.75 3.56
N ARG A 168 -14.33 12.89 3.01
CA ARG A 168 -14.76 11.79 2.11
C ARG A 168 -15.64 10.77 2.82
N LYS A 169 -15.31 10.41 4.06
CA LYS A 169 -16.17 9.53 4.89
C LYS A 169 -17.52 10.18 5.14
N PHE A 170 -17.56 11.46 5.47
CA PHE A 170 -18.81 12.20 5.63
C PHE A 170 -19.64 12.21 4.34
N GLN A 171 -19.02 12.50 3.20
CA GLN A 171 -19.64 12.46 1.87
C GLN A 171 -20.25 11.10 1.52
N SER A 172 -19.61 10.01 1.96
CA SER A 172 -20.08 8.65 1.65
C SER A 172 -21.46 8.32 2.24
N TRP A 173 -21.92 9.07 3.25
CA TRP A 173 -23.25 8.91 3.84
C TRP A 173 -24.38 9.35 2.93
N LYS A 174 -24.11 10.15 1.88
CA LYS A 174 -25.15 10.72 0.99
C LYS A 174 -26.13 9.66 0.49
N MET A 175 -25.62 8.59 -0.12
CA MET A 175 -26.46 7.52 -0.66
C MET A 175 -27.26 6.80 0.42
N ARG A 176 -26.69 6.62 1.62
CA ARG A 176 -27.37 5.94 2.72
C ARG A 176 -28.52 6.78 3.28
N VAL A 177 -28.30 8.08 3.44
CA VAL A 177 -29.35 9.03 3.86
C VAL A 177 -30.48 9.07 2.84
N GLU A 178 -30.16 9.21 1.55
CA GLU A 178 -31.15 9.20 0.45
C GLU A 178 -31.94 7.89 0.38
N PHE A 179 -31.28 6.74 0.65
CA PHE A 179 -31.93 5.44 0.68
C PHE A 179 -32.93 5.32 1.83
N VAL A 180 -32.54 5.73 3.05
CA VAL A 180 -33.42 5.69 4.23
C VAL A 180 -34.60 6.65 4.04
N GLN A 181 -34.35 7.85 3.50
CA GLN A 181 -35.40 8.83 3.15
C GLN A 181 -36.42 8.24 2.17
N SER A 182 -35.93 7.66 1.07
CA SER A 182 -36.78 7.02 0.07
C SER A 182 -37.54 5.81 0.65
N GLY A 183 -36.91 5.06 1.54
CA GLY A 183 -37.52 3.94 2.27
C GLY A 183 -38.68 4.38 3.15
N ALA A 184 -38.44 5.40 3.99
CA ALA A 184 -39.48 5.98 4.86
C ALA A 184 -40.64 6.56 4.04
N GLN A 185 -40.35 7.24 2.92
CA GLN A 185 -41.38 7.78 2.04
C GLN A 185 -42.25 6.67 1.42
N ARG A 186 -41.64 5.59 0.92
CA ARG A 186 -42.37 4.43 0.41
C ARG A 186 -43.24 3.79 1.50
N ASN A 187 -42.71 3.63 2.71
CA ASN A 187 -43.45 3.05 3.82
C ASN A 187 -44.68 3.91 4.18
N LEU A 188 -44.54 5.24 4.20
CA LEU A 188 -45.67 6.15 4.39
C LEU A 188 -46.72 6.02 3.27
N THR A 189 -46.29 5.87 2.01
CA THR A 189 -47.22 5.70 0.87
C THR A 189 -48.04 4.42 0.97
N TYR A 190 -47.45 3.33 1.46
CA TYR A 190 -48.12 2.02 1.56
C TYR A 190 -48.66 1.70 2.96
N ALA A 191 -48.51 2.60 3.93
CA ALA A 191 -49.01 2.42 5.29
C ALA A 191 -50.55 2.34 5.29
N ARG A 192 -51.10 1.29 5.92
CA ARG A 192 -52.55 1.10 6.08
C ARG A 192 -53.08 1.60 7.43
N SER A 193 -52.17 1.89 8.37
CA SER A 193 -52.43 2.36 9.73
C SER A 193 -51.26 3.23 10.19
N GLU A 194 -51.36 3.87 11.36
CA GLU A 194 -50.23 4.61 11.98
C GLU A 194 -49.75 5.82 11.16
N GLN A 195 -50.64 6.41 10.36
CA GLN A 195 -50.30 7.46 9.38
C GLN A 195 -49.57 8.66 9.99
N ALA A 196 -50.00 9.11 11.18
CA ALA A 196 -49.37 10.24 11.88
C ALA A 196 -47.93 9.91 12.33
N GLN A 197 -47.67 8.68 12.76
CA GLN A 197 -46.34 8.23 13.16
C GLN A 197 -45.43 8.10 11.93
N TRP A 198 -45.93 7.53 10.83
CA TRP A 198 -45.20 7.49 9.56
C TRP A 198 -44.88 8.88 9.01
N GLN A 199 -45.83 9.83 9.11
CA GLN A 199 -45.59 11.23 8.75
C GLN A 199 -44.49 11.85 9.61
N SER A 200 -44.47 11.59 10.91
CA SER A 200 -43.41 12.06 11.81
C SER A 200 -42.04 11.49 11.42
N ILE A 201 -41.94 10.19 11.13
CA ILE A 201 -40.69 9.55 10.68
C ILE A 201 -40.18 10.18 9.38
N VAL A 202 -41.07 10.41 8.40
CA VAL A 202 -40.73 11.07 7.14
C VAL A 202 -40.25 12.51 7.36
N GLN A 203 -40.91 13.27 8.25
CA GLN A 203 -40.46 14.62 8.62
C GLN A 203 -39.06 14.60 9.26
N GLN A 204 -38.78 13.65 10.15
CA GLN A 204 -37.47 13.51 10.81
C GLN A 204 -36.34 13.19 9.81
N ILE A 205 -36.56 12.25 8.88
CA ILE A 205 -35.53 11.90 7.90
C ILE A 205 -35.33 13.00 6.86
N ASN A 206 -36.39 13.72 6.45
CA ASN A 206 -36.26 14.88 5.58
C ASN A 206 -35.45 15.99 6.25
N ALA A 207 -35.74 16.31 7.51
CA ALA A 207 -34.96 17.28 8.27
C ALA A 207 -33.49 16.85 8.45
N THR A 208 -33.24 15.55 8.63
CA THR A 208 -31.89 14.98 8.70
C THR A 208 -31.16 15.11 7.37
N HIS A 209 -31.85 14.82 6.26
CA HIS A 209 -31.33 14.96 4.91
C HIS A 209 -30.96 16.42 4.58
N ASP A 210 -31.85 17.37 4.84
CA ASP A 210 -31.62 18.79 4.57
C ASP A 210 -30.44 19.31 5.39
N ARG A 211 -30.39 18.96 6.69
CA ARG A 211 -29.26 19.32 7.57
C ARG A 211 -27.96 18.69 7.09
N TYR A 212 -27.99 17.45 6.62
CA TYR A 212 -26.83 16.77 6.05
C TYR A 212 -26.31 17.48 4.80
N LEU A 213 -27.19 17.86 3.86
CA LEU A 213 -26.79 18.56 2.63
C LEU A 213 -26.18 19.94 2.92
N LEU A 214 -26.82 20.75 3.77
CA LEU A 214 -26.30 22.05 4.17
C LEU A 214 -24.94 21.92 4.86
N ARG A 215 -24.81 20.94 5.76
CA ARG A 215 -23.54 20.67 6.44
C ARG A 215 -22.46 20.20 5.47
N LEU A 216 -22.81 19.33 4.51
CA LEU A 216 -21.88 18.86 3.49
C LEU A 216 -21.34 20.00 2.64
N GLU A 217 -22.20 20.93 2.23
CA GLU A 217 -21.81 22.12 1.47
C GLU A 217 -20.84 22.99 2.28
N SER A 218 -21.22 23.34 3.52
CA SER A 218 -20.38 24.14 4.42
C SER A 218 -19.01 23.50 4.69
N LEU A 219 -18.98 22.20 4.99
CA LEU A 219 -17.74 21.46 5.21
C LEU A 219 -16.88 21.40 3.95
N SER A 220 -17.49 21.26 2.77
CA SER A 220 -16.76 21.24 1.49
C SER A 220 -16.14 22.61 1.18
N GLN A 221 -16.86 23.70 1.45
CA GLN A 221 -16.34 25.07 1.30
C GLN A 221 -15.18 25.34 2.27
N ARG A 222 -15.33 25.00 3.56
CA ARG A 222 -14.28 25.15 4.57
C ARG A 222 -13.04 24.31 4.25
N HIS A 223 -13.22 23.06 3.84
CA HIS A 223 -12.11 22.21 3.41
C HIS A 223 -11.31 22.83 2.28
N ARG A 224 -11.99 23.42 1.28
CA ARG A 224 -11.33 24.09 0.15
C ARG A 224 -10.53 25.30 0.61
N ALA A 225 -11.12 26.16 1.45
CA ALA A 225 -10.44 27.34 1.98
C ALA A 225 -9.17 26.96 2.77
N LEU A 226 -9.27 25.99 3.69
CA LEU A 226 -8.13 25.50 4.47
C LEU A 226 -7.06 24.85 3.58
N HIS A 227 -7.49 24.11 2.55
CA HIS A 227 -6.58 23.51 1.58
C HIS A 227 -5.78 24.57 0.83
N ASP A 228 -6.44 25.60 0.30
CA ASP A 228 -5.80 26.66 -0.48
C ASP A 228 -4.80 27.46 0.38
N GLU A 229 -5.16 27.73 1.64
CA GLU A 229 -4.26 28.37 2.62
C GLU A 229 -3.03 27.51 2.93
N ALA A 230 -3.24 26.22 3.22
CA ALA A 230 -2.14 25.29 3.49
C ALA A 230 -1.24 25.10 2.26
N GLU A 231 -1.80 25.04 1.05
CA GLU A 231 -1.06 24.90 -0.19
C GLU A 231 -0.12 26.08 -0.42
N ALA A 232 -0.61 27.30 -0.22
CA ALA A 232 0.21 28.50 -0.33
C ALA A 232 1.38 28.49 0.67
N LEU A 233 1.15 28.03 1.91
CA LEU A 233 2.19 27.88 2.93
C LEU A 233 3.21 26.80 2.54
N LEU A 234 2.75 25.64 2.07
CA LEU A 234 3.59 24.51 1.68
C LEU A 234 4.48 24.82 0.48
N ILE A 235 3.99 25.62 -0.48
CA ILE A 235 4.80 26.09 -1.62
C ILE A 235 5.98 26.93 -1.12
N VAL A 236 5.72 27.92 -0.27
CA VAL A 236 6.77 28.79 0.29
C VAL A 236 7.74 27.99 1.16
N ALA A 237 7.23 27.06 1.96
CA ALA A 237 8.05 26.19 2.80
C ALA A 237 8.96 25.28 1.98
N HIS A 238 8.43 24.66 0.92
CA HIS A 238 9.19 23.80 0.04
C HIS A 238 10.32 24.56 -0.66
N GLN A 239 10.06 25.79 -1.13
CA GLN A 239 11.11 26.61 -1.73
C GLN A 239 12.25 26.88 -0.74
N ARG A 240 11.93 27.27 0.50
CA ARG A 240 12.94 27.49 1.54
C ARG A 240 13.73 26.24 1.89
N LEU A 241 13.07 25.08 1.87
CA LEU A 241 13.73 23.81 2.10
C LEU A 241 14.71 23.49 0.97
N ILE A 242 14.34 23.76 -0.29
CA ILE A 242 15.25 23.66 -1.44
C ILE A 242 16.45 24.58 -1.25
N ASP A 243 16.22 25.86 -0.91
CA ASP A 243 17.29 26.84 -0.69
C ASP A 243 18.20 26.44 0.49
N SER A 244 17.63 25.90 1.56
CA SER A 244 18.40 25.42 2.72
C SER A 244 19.28 24.22 2.35
N ARG A 245 18.78 23.31 1.52
CA ARG A 245 19.53 22.14 1.03
C ARG A 245 20.61 22.49 0.01
N SER A 246 20.43 23.55 -0.79
CA SER A 246 21.44 23.96 -1.77
C SER A 246 22.66 24.63 -1.12
N THR A 247 22.49 25.24 0.06
CA THR A 247 23.58 25.89 0.81
C THR A 247 24.45 24.95 1.63
N ILE A 248 23.99 23.72 1.91
CA ILE A 248 24.70 22.73 2.72
C ILE A 248 24.92 21.49 1.85
N GLN A 249 26.17 21.05 1.72
CA GLN A 249 26.48 19.77 1.09
C GLN A 249 25.99 18.64 2.02
N THR A 250 24.72 18.28 1.87
CA THR A 250 24.06 17.28 2.70
C THR A 250 24.38 15.89 2.18
N VAL A 251 25.01 15.06 3.02
CA VAL A 251 25.18 13.63 2.73
C VAL A 251 23.91 12.91 3.15
N HIS A 252 23.20 12.33 2.20
CA HIS A 252 21.97 11.60 2.44
C HIS A 252 22.28 10.16 2.84
N THR A 253 21.67 9.71 3.93
CA THR A 253 21.78 8.30 4.36
C THR A 253 20.52 7.55 3.95
N ILE A 254 20.69 6.46 3.21
CA ILE A 254 19.64 5.53 2.79
C ILE A 254 19.83 4.21 3.55
N SER A 255 18.74 3.64 4.04
CA SER A 255 18.76 2.31 4.67
C SER A 255 18.00 1.33 3.79
N ALA A 256 18.57 0.14 3.59
CA ALA A 256 18.06 -0.93 2.75
C ALA A 256 18.08 -2.27 3.51
N SER A 257 17.12 -3.15 3.23
CA SER A 257 17.08 -4.49 3.81
C SER A 257 17.90 -5.48 2.98
N LEU A 258 18.70 -6.33 3.65
CA LEU A 258 19.40 -7.45 3.01
C LEU A 258 18.51 -8.65 2.68
N ASP A 259 17.36 -8.79 3.34
CA ASP A 259 16.54 -10.01 3.25
C ASP A 259 15.98 -10.24 1.84
N SER A 260 15.69 -9.14 1.13
CA SER A 260 15.13 -9.13 -0.22
C SER A 260 16.07 -8.56 -1.29
N ALA A 261 17.19 -7.93 -0.91
CA ALA A 261 18.04 -7.19 -1.85
C ALA A 261 18.50 -8.02 -3.05
N HIS A 262 18.91 -9.26 -2.82
CA HIS A 262 19.38 -10.19 -3.86
C HIS A 262 18.24 -10.98 -4.54
N LYS A 263 16.98 -10.80 -4.11
CA LYS A 263 15.82 -11.57 -4.60
C LYS A 263 14.85 -10.73 -5.42
N ARG A 264 14.72 -9.44 -5.09
CA ARG A 264 13.72 -8.56 -5.68
C ARG A 264 14.27 -7.14 -5.81
N PRO A 265 13.86 -6.41 -6.86
CA PRO A 265 14.17 -5.01 -6.97
C PRO A 265 13.42 -4.21 -5.91
N ASP A 266 14.04 -3.13 -5.43
CA ASP A 266 13.42 -2.20 -4.49
C ASP A 266 13.82 -0.75 -4.78
N LEU A 267 12.96 0.16 -4.34
CA LEU A 267 13.22 1.59 -4.34
C LEU A 267 14.01 1.94 -3.05
N LEU A 268 15.05 2.74 -3.21
CA LEU A 268 15.94 3.16 -2.13
C LEU A 268 15.67 4.63 -1.80
N LEU A 269 15.24 4.93 -0.57
CA LEU A 269 14.94 6.29 -0.10
C LEU A 269 15.60 6.61 1.24
N THR A 270 15.75 7.91 1.52
CA THR A 270 16.19 8.39 2.84
C THR A 270 15.15 8.08 3.90
N GLY A 271 15.50 7.35 4.96
CA GLY A 271 14.63 7.14 6.12
C GLY A 271 13.85 5.81 6.21
N GLY A 272 14.31 4.73 5.55
CA GLY A 272 13.89 3.35 5.85
C GLY A 272 13.50 2.50 4.64
N SER A 273 13.52 1.17 4.82
CA SER A 273 13.23 0.12 3.83
C SER A 273 12.40 -1.01 4.48
N PRO A 274 11.60 -1.77 3.72
CA PRO A 274 11.35 -1.64 2.28
C PRO A 274 10.47 -0.44 1.95
N VAL A 275 10.78 0.22 0.83
CA VAL A 275 10.01 1.38 0.36
C VAL A 275 8.81 0.92 -0.45
N LEU A 276 8.99 -0.09 -1.30
CA LEU A 276 7.93 -0.71 -2.07
C LEU A 276 7.27 -1.85 -1.28
N LEU A 277 5.96 -2.04 -1.47
CA LEU A 277 5.27 -3.23 -0.98
C LEU A 277 5.78 -4.48 -1.71
N ALA A 278 5.68 -5.64 -1.07
CA ALA A 278 6.05 -6.92 -1.68
C ALA A 278 5.34 -7.19 -3.04
N SER A 279 4.09 -6.74 -3.18
CA SER A 279 3.35 -6.78 -4.45
C SER A 279 3.95 -5.85 -5.51
N GLN A 280 4.32 -4.63 -5.13
CA GLN A 280 4.94 -3.63 -6.02
C GLN A 280 6.34 -4.07 -6.45
N GLN A 281 7.13 -4.68 -5.55
CA GLN A 281 8.41 -5.30 -5.90
C GLN A 281 8.23 -6.44 -6.91
N ALA A 282 7.17 -7.24 -6.76
CA ALA A 282 6.85 -8.31 -7.71
C ALA A 282 6.46 -7.75 -9.09
N ASP A 283 5.66 -6.68 -9.12
CA ASP A 283 5.23 -6.04 -10.36
C ASP A 283 6.41 -5.36 -11.07
N LEU A 284 7.31 -4.71 -10.33
CA LEU A 284 8.55 -4.15 -10.87
C LEU A 284 9.46 -5.25 -11.44
N LEU A 285 9.63 -6.36 -10.73
CA LEU A 285 10.41 -7.50 -11.23
C LEU A 285 9.85 -8.05 -12.55
N LYS A 286 8.52 -8.20 -12.64
CA LYS A 286 7.85 -8.64 -13.87
C LYS A 286 8.05 -7.64 -15.01
N ALA A 287 7.94 -6.35 -14.73
CA ALA A 287 8.18 -5.30 -15.71
C ALA A 287 9.61 -5.36 -16.27
N ILE A 288 10.61 -5.46 -15.39
CA ILE A 288 12.03 -5.61 -15.78
C ILE A 288 12.23 -6.85 -16.66
N ARG A 289 11.78 -8.03 -16.20
CA ARG A 289 11.93 -9.28 -16.95
C ARG A 289 11.23 -9.23 -18.31
N SER A 290 10.03 -8.65 -18.38
CA SER A 290 9.30 -8.47 -19.64
C SER A 290 10.06 -7.56 -20.60
N THR A 291 10.66 -6.48 -20.11
CA THR A 291 11.45 -5.56 -20.94
C THR A 291 12.75 -6.21 -21.41
N VAL A 292 13.48 -6.90 -20.52
CA VAL A 292 14.71 -7.65 -20.88
C VAL A 292 14.41 -8.70 -21.94
N ALA A 293 13.32 -9.45 -21.81
CA ALA A 293 12.89 -10.41 -22.82
C ALA A 293 12.53 -9.71 -24.14
N GLY A 294 11.79 -8.60 -24.08
CA GLY A 294 11.40 -7.81 -25.26
C GLY A 294 12.61 -7.30 -26.05
N PHE A 295 13.58 -6.68 -25.37
CA PHE A 295 14.81 -6.23 -26.00
C PHE A 295 15.66 -7.40 -26.51
N SER A 296 15.81 -8.47 -25.73
CA SER A 296 16.53 -9.68 -26.16
C SER A 296 15.96 -10.27 -27.46
N TRP A 297 14.63 -10.29 -27.59
CA TRP A 297 13.96 -10.77 -28.79
C TRP A 297 14.18 -9.84 -29.99
N GLN A 298 14.08 -8.52 -29.81
CA GLN A 298 14.39 -7.54 -30.85
C GLN A 298 15.86 -7.61 -31.30
N ASN A 299 16.78 -7.79 -30.36
CA ASN A 299 18.22 -7.97 -30.61
C ASN A 299 18.52 -9.21 -31.45
N ALA A 300 17.84 -10.33 -31.16
CA ALA A 300 18.01 -11.57 -31.93
C ALA A 300 17.40 -11.50 -33.33
N SER A 301 16.39 -10.65 -33.52
CA SER A 301 15.62 -10.53 -34.76
C SER A 301 16.19 -9.49 -35.75
N GLY A 302 17.31 -8.82 -35.43
CA GLY A 302 17.92 -7.80 -36.29
C GLY A 302 17.10 -6.50 -36.40
N GLY A 303 16.38 -6.13 -35.33
CA GLY A 303 15.56 -4.92 -35.28
C GLY A 303 16.34 -3.60 -35.37
N PRO A 304 15.64 -2.44 -35.42
CA PRO A 304 16.24 -1.10 -35.55
C PRO A 304 17.25 -0.81 -34.42
N ASP A 305 18.14 0.18 -34.63
CA ASP A 305 19.16 0.63 -33.66
C ASP A 305 18.61 0.68 -32.22
N THR A 306 18.97 -0.33 -31.43
CA THR A 306 18.49 -0.49 -30.06
C THR A 306 19.06 0.54 -29.10
N GLU A 307 20.12 1.24 -29.49
CA GLU A 307 20.77 2.30 -28.69
C GLU A 307 19.80 3.43 -28.31
N ASN A 308 18.78 3.67 -29.12
CA ASN A 308 17.79 4.70 -28.91
C ASN A 308 16.45 4.14 -28.41
N GLN A 309 16.43 2.96 -27.79
CA GLN A 309 15.20 2.41 -27.23
C GLN A 309 15.24 2.27 -25.72
N ARG A 310 14.09 2.54 -25.09
CA ARG A 310 13.90 2.43 -23.65
C ARG A 310 12.49 1.97 -23.33
N ALA A 311 12.27 1.46 -22.12
CA ALA A 311 10.94 1.17 -21.62
C ALA A 311 10.79 1.61 -20.16
N ALA A 312 9.66 2.21 -19.82
CA ALA A 312 9.37 2.64 -18.46
C ALA A 312 8.98 1.45 -17.57
N VAL A 313 9.83 1.11 -16.60
CA VAL A 313 9.63 -0.06 -15.71
C VAL A 313 9.03 0.33 -14.35
N LEU A 314 9.21 1.58 -13.93
CA LEU A 314 8.67 2.10 -12.69
C LEU A 314 8.29 3.57 -12.85
N SER A 315 7.13 3.97 -12.36
CA SER A 315 6.77 5.36 -12.11
C SER A 315 6.22 5.52 -10.70
N PHE A 316 6.47 6.67 -10.07
CA PHE A 316 5.94 7.00 -8.75
C PHE A 316 5.98 8.52 -8.50
N ALA A 317 5.31 8.94 -7.44
CA ALA A 317 5.42 10.30 -6.90
C ALA A 317 5.87 10.25 -5.43
N PHE A 318 6.65 11.24 -5.01
CA PHE A 318 6.93 11.46 -3.59
C PHE A 318 5.64 11.90 -2.87
N SER A 319 5.38 11.30 -1.73
CA SER A 319 4.23 11.64 -0.89
C SER A 319 4.45 12.91 -0.08
N SER A 320 5.65 13.44 0.04
CA SER A 320 5.87 14.67 0.80
C SER A 320 6.78 15.63 0.06
N ARG A 321 6.46 16.92 0.14
CA ARG A 321 7.38 17.99 -0.29
C ARG A 321 8.64 18.06 0.56
N ALA A 322 8.60 17.50 1.76
CA ALA A 322 9.77 17.38 2.62
C ALA A 322 10.76 16.33 2.12
N ASP A 323 10.42 15.50 1.13
CA ASP A 323 11.36 14.52 0.59
C ASP A 323 12.49 15.21 -0.18
N ALA A 324 13.70 14.66 -0.09
CA ALA A 324 14.88 15.18 -0.79
C ALA A 324 14.82 15.01 -2.32
N GLN A 325 13.80 14.30 -2.81
CA GLN A 325 13.69 13.83 -4.19
C GLN A 325 14.93 13.05 -4.65
N ILE A 326 15.65 12.46 -3.71
CA ILE A 326 16.80 11.59 -3.96
C ILE A 326 16.34 10.17 -3.70
N PHE A 327 16.54 9.33 -4.70
CA PHE A 327 16.21 7.92 -4.68
C PHE A 327 17.24 7.11 -5.47
N GLY A 328 17.36 5.85 -5.11
CA GLY A 328 18.00 4.84 -5.94
C GLY A 328 17.02 3.73 -6.29
N VAL A 329 17.37 2.91 -7.26
CA VAL A 329 16.71 1.62 -7.50
C VAL A 329 17.78 0.55 -7.43
N SER A 330 17.54 -0.47 -6.62
CA SER A 330 18.37 -1.67 -6.55
C SER A 330 17.67 -2.82 -7.27
N VAL A 331 18.44 -3.60 -8.03
CA VAL A 331 17.98 -4.77 -8.77
C VAL A 331 19.04 -5.88 -8.63
N PRO A 332 18.66 -7.14 -8.40
CA PRO A 332 19.61 -8.25 -8.50
C PRO A 332 20.26 -8.27 -9.88
N LEU A 333 21.60 -8.34 -9.96
CA LEU A 333 22.31 -8.24 -11.25
C LEU A 333 21.92 -9.36 -12.22
N SER A 334 21.58 -10.53 -11.69
CA SER A 334 21.09 -11.70 -12.42
C SER A 334 19.81 -11.46 -13.22
N GLU A 335 19.03 -10.42 -12.90
CA GLU A 335 17.84 -10.03 -13.66
C GLU A 335 18.16 -9.27 -14.95
N LEU A 336 19.39 -8.75 -15.06
CA LEU A 336 19.85 -7.98 -16.21
C LEU A 336 20.82 -8.78 -17.07
N LEU A 337 21.67 -9.62 -16.48
CA LEU A 337 22.59 -10.49 -17.22
C LEU A 337 22.97 -11.74 -16.43
N PRO A 338 23.42 -12.83 -17.11
CA PRO A 338 24.07 -13.93 -16.43
C PRO A 338 25.29 -13.44 -15.63
N ILE A 339 25.38 -13.85 -14.36
CA ILE A 339 26.46 -13.43 -13.45
C ILE A 339 27.59 -14.46 -13.32
N GLU A 340 27.41 -15.65 -13.87
CA GLU A 340 28.40 -16.73 -13.85
C GLU A 340 29.52 -16.48 -14.88
N GLY A 341 30.73 -16.95 -14.57
CA GLY A 341 31.88 -16.87 -15.48
C GLY A 341 32.68 -15.56 -15.45
N GLN A 342 32.28 -14.60 -14.63
CA GLN A 342 32.98 -13.32 -14.43
C GLN A 342 33.46 -13.18 -12.98
N ASP A 343 34.72 -12.81 -12.78
CA ASP A 343 35.28 -12.55 -11.45
C ASP A 343 34.89 -11.16 -10.95
N TRP A 344 33.68 -11.07 -10.40
CA TRP A 344 33.13 -9.83 -9.84
C TRP A 344 33.97 -9.26 -8.69
N GLN A 345 34.65 -10.12 -7.91
CA GLN A 345 35.51 -9.66 -6.80
C GLN A 345 36.74 -8.95 -7.33
N HIS A 346 37.41 -9.54 -8.32
CA HIS A 346 38.55 -8.91 -8.98
C HIS A 346 38.18 -7.59 -9.66
N LEU A 347 37.01 -7.54 -10.32
CA LEU A 347 36.53 -6.32 -10.97
C LEU A 347 36.23 -5.21 -9.95
N ALA A 348 35.59 -5.56 -8.83
CA ALA A 348 35.31 -4.61 -7.76
C ALA A 348 36.58 -4.10 -7.08
N ALA A 349 37.57 -4.99 -6.84
CA ALA A 349 38.85 -4.64 -6.23
C ALA A 349 39.65 -3.67 -7.10
N ASN A 350 39.59 -3.83 -8.43
CA ASN A 350 40.24 -2.95 -9.39
C ASN A 350 39.39 -1.74 -9.81
N GLN A 351 38.22 -1.53 -9.20
CA GLN A 351 37.28 -0.46 -9.55
C GLN A 351 36.95 -0.41 -11.05
N ALA A 352 36.87 -1.56 -11.70
CA ALA A 352 36.70 -1.68 -13.14
C ALA A 352 35.36 -1.10 -13.63
N GLU A 353 35.29 -0.85 -14.94
CA GLU A 353 34.06 -0.57 -15.65
C GLU A 353 33.75 -1.73 -16.60
N VAL A 354 32.49 -2.17 -16.64
CA VAL A 354 32.06 -3.30 -17.48
C VAL A 354 30.90 -2.92 -18.37
N GLU A 355 30.93 -3.44 -19.60
CA GLU A 355 29.79 -3.33 -20.50
C GLU A 355 28.68 -4.28 -20.07
N VAL A 356 27.46 -3.76 -19.97
CA VAL A 356 26.26 -4.56 -19.65
C VAL A 356 25.20 -4.35 -20.73
N PRO A 357 24.41 -5.39 -21.07
CA PRO A 357 23.44 -5.31 -22.16
C PRO A 357 22.26 -4.37 -21.86
N PHE A 358 21.95 -4.16 -20.58
CA PHE A 358 20.83 -3.32 -20.15
C PHE A 358 21.24 -2.39 -19.01
N ARG A 359 20.86 -1.12 -19.12
CA ARG A 359 21.13 -0.11 -18.10
C ARG A 359 19.87 0.66 -17.74
N MET A 360 19.73 1.02 -16.48
CA MET A 360 18.64 1.85 -16.01
C MET A 360 18.99 3.33 -16.03
N SER A 361 18.03 4.16 -16.39
CA SER A 361 18.10 5.62 -16.29
C SER A 361 16.86 6.15 -15.57
N THR A 362 16.96 7.37 -15.04
CA THR A 362 15.87 8.02 -14.31
C THR A 362 15.51 9.35 -14.95
N ALA A 363 14.23 9.72 -14.94
CA ALA A 363 13.79 11.03 -15.36
C ALA A 363 12.61 11.54 -14.52
N ALA A 364 12.41 12.86 -14.53
CA ALA A 364 11.15 13.45 -14.12
C ALA A 364 10.27 13.62 -15.35
N VAL A 365 9.04 13.09 -15.31
CA VAL A 365 8.09 13.14 -16.44
C VAL A 365 6.80 13.85 -16.02
N PRO A 366 6.12 14.55 -16.94
CA PRO A 366 4.83 15.16 -16.63
C PRO A 366 3.78 14.08 -16.31
N ALA A 367 3.03 14.30 -15.24
CA ALA A 367 1.87 13.48 -14.92
C ALA A 367 0.71 13.80 -15.86
N ARG A 368 -0.23 12.85 -16.02
CA ARG A 368 -1.43 13.06 -16.84
C ARG A 368 -2.36 14.07 -16.14
N PRO A 369 -2.69 15.21 -16.78
CA PRO A 369 -3.55 16.20 -16.16
C PRO A 369 -4.91 15.64 -15.76
N GLY A 370 -5.41 16.03 -14.59
CA GLY A 370 -6.72 15.67 -14.05
C GLY A 370 -6.85 14.21 -13.58
N LYS A 371 -5.75 13.42 -13.56
CA LYS A 371 -5.82 12.01 -13.14
C LYS A 371 -5.17 11.70 -11.80
N MET A 372 -4.24 12.52 -11.33
CA MET A 372 -3.41 12.21 -10.16
C MET A 372 -3.48 13.35 -9.16
N PHE A 373 -4.03 13.05 -7.97
CA PHE A 373 -4.23 14.03 -6.91
C PHE A 373 -3.71 13.53 -5.58
N GLN A 374 -2.96 14.37 -4.89
CA GLN A 374 -2.64 14.19 -3.49
C GLN A 374 -3.44 15.20 -2.66
N GLY A 375 -4.46 14.72 -1.95
CA GLY A 375 -5.45 15.64 -1.38
C GLY A 375 -6.28 16.27 -2.49
N LEU A 376 -6.37 17.61 -2.49
CA LEU A 376 -6.94 18.38 -3.61
C LEU A 376 -5.86 18.92 -4.56
N ARG A 377 -4.57 18.67 -4.28
CA ARG A 377 -3.47 19.10 -5.12
C ARG A 377 -3.25 18.11 -6.26
N GLU A 378 -3.20 18.64 -7.46
CA GLU A 378 -2.80 17.87 -8.64
C GLU A 378 -1.29 17.57 -8.63
N ILE A 379 -0.94 16.31 -8.85
CA ILE A 379 0.46 15.92 -9.08
C ILE A 379 0.79 16.22 -10.53
N LYS A 380 1.79 17.07 -10.74
CA LYS A 380 2.22 17.51 -12.08
C LYS A 380 3.39 16.73 -12.64
N THR A 381 4.18 16.10 -11.78
CA THR A 381 5.41 15.40 -12.16
C THR A 381 5.51 14.06 -11.45
N LEU A 382 6.05 13.06 -12.14
CA LEU A 382 6.37 11.74 -11.63
C LEU A 382 7.86 11.49 -11.78
N SER A 383 8.42 10.71 -10.87
CA SER A 383 9.72 10.07 -11.06
C SER A 383 9.51 8.80 -11.87
N GLN A 384 10.25 8.65 -12.97
CA GLN A 384 10.17 7.50 -13.85
C GLN A 384 11.55 6.86 -14.01
N VAL A 385 11.57 5.53 -13.99
CA VAL A 385 12.76 4.71 -14.19
C VAL A 385 12.57 3.95 -15.49
N TYR A 386 13.57 4.06 -16.35
CA TYR A 386 13.62 3.40 -17.64
C TYR A 386 14.66 2.29 -17.61
N LEU A 387 14.41 1.24 -18.37
CA LEU A 387 15.41 0.27 -18.77
C LEU A 387 15.76 0.51 -20.24
N ASN A 388 17.05 0.59 -20.54
CA ASN A 388 17.60 0.92 -21.85
C ASN A 388 18.41 -0.28 -22.35
N ALA A 389 18.36 -0.56 -23.65
CA ALA A 389 19.25 -1.53 -24.29
C ALA A 389 20.56 -0.85 -24.69
N CYS A 390 21.70 -1.47 -24.37
CA CYS A 390 23.03 -0.86 -24.50
C CYS A 390 23.99 -1.64 -25.42
N ARG A 391 23.47 -2.40 -26.38
CA ARG A 391 24.33 -3.07 -27.38
C ARG A 391 25.02 -2.03 -28.26
N GLY A 392 26.34 -1.92 -28.13
CA GLY A 392 27.13 -1.08 -29.05
C GLY A 392 27.32 0.37 -28.62
N CYS A 393 26.94 0.76 -27.39
CA CYS A 393 27.07 2.13 -26.88
C CYS A 393 28.53 2.54 -26.63
N HIS A 394 29.36 2.59 -27.67
CA HIS A 394 30.78 2.92 -27.62
C HIS A 394 31.04 4.37 -27.20
N SER A 395 29.98 5.18 -27.13
CA SER A 395 29.99 6.58 -26.70
C SER A 395 29.69 6.77 -25.20
N ILE A 396 29.33 5.71 -24.47
CA ILE A 396 28.94 5.76 -23.05
C ILE A 396 29.91 4.92 -22.23
N SER A 397 30.46 5.45 -21.13
CA SER A 397 31.34 4.71 -20.22
C SER A 397 30.64 3.48 -19.66
N GLY A 398 31.39 2.39 -19.41
CA GLY A 398 30.87 1.16 -18.82
C GLY A 398 30.27 1.38 -17.42
N VAL A 399 29.60 0.35 -16.89
CA VAL A 399 29.04 0.40 -15.54
C VAL A 399 30.13 0.15 -14.51
N ARG A 400 30.22 1.04 -13.52
CA ARG A 400 31.27 1.01 -12.48
C ARG A 400 31.03 -0.13 -11.50
N VAL A 401 32.00 -1.01 -11.36
CA VAL A 401 31.97 -2.14 -10.40
C VAL A 401 32.64 -1.71 -9.11
N ARG A 402 31.95 -1.84 -7.97
CA ARG A 402 32.42 -1.39 -6.65
C ARG A 402 32.16 -2.42 -5.57
N ALA A 403 33.07 -2.50 -4.61
CA ALA A 403 32.92 -3.36 -3.44
C ALA A 403 32.05 -2.67 -2.37
N ALA A 404 31.13 -3.43 -1.78
CA ALA A 404 30.43 -3.00 -0.57
C ALA A 404 31.38 -3.07 0.63
N THR A 405 31.42 -2.00 1.44
CA THR A 405 32.23 -1.99 2.66
C THR A 405 31.47 -2.72 3.77
N GLN A 406 32.08 -3.74 4.36
CA GLN A 406 31.50 -4.46 5.49
C GLN A 406 31.92 -3.83 6.81
N ASP A 407 30.94 -3.48 7.63
CA ASP A 407 31.13 -3.11 9.02
C ASP A 407 31.19 -4.41 9.86
N GLN A 408 32.40 -4.75 10.31
CA GLN A 408 32.69 -6.00 11.02
C GLN A 408 31.94 -6.14 12.35
N HIS A 409 31.51 -5.03 12.97
CA HIS A 409 30.84 -5.06 14.27
C HIS A 409 29.33 -5.27 14.17
N TRP A 410 28.71 -4.83 13.07
CA TRP A 410 27.25 -4.76 12.96
C TRP A 410 26.67 -5.63 11.83
N ASN A 411 27.51 -6.43 11.17
CA ASN A 411 27.15 -7.22 9.97
C ASN A 411 26.34 -6.41 8.95
N ARG A 412 26.76 -5.17 8.76
CA ARG A 412 26.11 -4.17 7.91
C ARG A 412 27.03 -3.86 6.75
N PHE A 413 26.45 -3.67 5.56
CA PHE A 413 27.21 -3.24 4.39
C PHE A 413 26.90 -1.78 4.09
N SER A 414 27.89 -1.05 3.57
CA SER A 414 27.68 0.32 3.10
C SER A 414 28.34 0.58 1.77
N PHE A 415 27.75 1.50 1.01
CA PHE A 415 28.30 2.00 -0.24
C PHE A 415 28.06 3.50 -0.37
N THR A 416 29.09 4.22 -0.78
CA THR A 416 29.05 5.66 -1.07
C THR A 416 29.52 5.85 -2.52
N PRO A 417 28.64 6.29 -3.44
CA PRO A 417 29.01 6.53 -4.84
C PRO A 417 29.94 7.75 -4.95
N GLU A 418 30.88 7.78 -5.90
CA GLU A 418 31.85 8.89 -5.98
C GLU A 418 31.21 10.21 -6.42
N VAL A 419 30.11 10.12 -7.15
CA VAL A 419 29.46 11.28 -7.79
C VAL A 419 28.15 11.66 -7.10
N ALA A 420 27.77 10.94 -6.04
CA ALA A 420 26.54 11.19 -5.30
C ALA A 420 26.86 11.43 -3.82
N GLY A 421 26.30 12.51 -3.25
CA GLY A 421 26.31 12.77 -1.81
C GLY A 421 25.35 11.85 -1.05
N VAL A 422 25.36 10.54 -1.35
CA VAL A 422 24.44 9.54 -0.79
C VAL A 422 25.26 8.38 -0.25
N THR A 423 24.95 7.89 0.94
CA THR A 423 25.48 6.63 1.45
C THR A 423 24.33 5.67 1.69
N VAL A 424 24.41 4.48 1.11
CA VAL A 424 23.42 3.43 1.32
C VAL A 424 23.97 2.42 2.30
N HIS A 425 23.17 2.04 3.30
CA HIS A 425 23.48 1.00 4.26
C HIS A 425 22.50 -0.16 4.12
N TRP A 426 23.02 -1.37 3.98
CA TRP A 426 22.25 -2.60 3.98
C TRP A 426 22.43 -3.35 5.30
N ALA A 427 21.33 -3.64 5.98
CA ALA A 427 21.31 -4.43 7.21
C ALA A 427 20.20 -5.48 7.15
N ARG A 428 20.33 -6.55 7.94
CA ARG A 428 19.17 -7.40 8.25
C ARG A 428 18.35 -6.72 9.36
N PRO A 429 17.02 -6.65 9.24
CA PRO A 429 16.19 -6.09 10.29
C PRO A 429 16.38 -6.88 11.59
N ILE A 430 16.75 -6.17 12.66
CA ILE A 430 16.81 -6.75 14.00
C ILE A 430 15.38 -6.76 14.53
N PHE A 431 14.76 -7.94 14.62
CA PHE A 431 13.49 -8.09 15.31
C PHE A 431 13.76 -7.98 16.83
N VAL A 432 13.46 -6.81 17.40
CA VAL A 432 13.39 -6.64 18.86
C VAL A 432 11.97 -7.02 19.28
N GLU A 433 11.84 -8.13 20.01
CA GLU A 433 10.56 -8.74 20.42
C GLU A 433 9.84 -7.97 21.55
N THR A 434 10.21 -6.72 21.82
CA THR A 434 9.73 -5.95 22.97
C THR A 434 9.35 -4.52 22.60
N ALA A 435 8.17 -4.36 22.00
CA ALA A 435 7.30 -3.21 22.22
C ALA A 435 5.86 -3.60 21.85
N PRO A 436 4.84 -3.23 22.66
CA PRO A 436 3.45 -3.38 22.22
C PRO A 436 3.26 -2.57 20.95
N ALA A 437 2.54 -3.13 19.98
CA ALA A 437 2.26 -2.54 18.69
C ALA A 437 1.51 -1.20 18.83
N ALA A 438 2.23 -0.12 19.10
CA ALA A 438 1.84 1.19 18.61
C ALA A 438 1.91 1.06 17.10
N THR A 439 0.76 0.92 16.43
CA THR A 439 0.65 0.89 14.98
C THR A 439 1.42 2.09 14.44
N PRO A 440 2.64 1.94 13.91
CA PRO A 440 3.29 3.07 13.31
C PRO A 440 2.47 3.29 12.05
N THR A 441 1.72 4.39 12.00
CA THR A 441 1.21 4.94 10.76
C THR A 441 2.43 5.35 9.94
N HIS A 442 3.15 4.37 9.38
CA HIS A 442 4.19 4.61 8.39
C HIS A 442 3.49 5.23 7.19
N GLN A 443 3.42 6.55 7.18
CA GLN A 443 3.00 7.30 6.00
C GLN A 443 3.94 6.89 4.87
N ARG A 444 3.36 6.24 3.85
CA ARG A 444 4.12 5.80 2.69
C ARG A 444 4.82 7.00 2.08
N ARG A 445 6.14 6.92 1.95
CA ARG A 445 6.99 7.98 1.39
C ARG A 445 6.79 8.17 -0.10
N VAL A 446 6.23 7.18 -0.78
CA VAL A 446 5.86 7.23 -2.20
C VAL A 446 4.41 6.82 -2.40
N GLY A 447 3.79 7.45 -3.39
CA GLY A 447 2.46 7.14 -3.91
C GLY A 447 2.49 6.96 -5.41
N PHE A 448 1.35 6.58 -6.00
CA PHE A 448 1.21 6.39 -7.46
C PHE A 448 2.27 5.47 -8.06
N VAL A 449 2.72 4.49 -7.27
CA VAL A 449 3.70 3.49 -7.70
C VAL A 449 3.05 2.59 -8.73
N GLU A 450 3.57 2.61 -9.95
CA GLU A 450 3.08 1.84 -11.08
C GLU A 450 4.24 1.18 -11.82
N SER A 451 4.08 -0.12 -12.09
CA SER A 451 4.94 -0.90 -12.97
C SER A 451 4.04 -1.62 -13.96
N ALA A 452 4.16 -1.29 -15.24
CA ALA A 452 3.36 -1.93 -16.29
C ALA A 452 3.75 -3.41 -16.41
N ARG A 453 2.77 -4.32 -16.51
CA ARG A 453 3.05 -5.76 -16.68
C ARG A 453 3.88 -6.05 -17.93
N VAL A 454 3.63 -5.29 -18.99
CA VAL A 454 4.37 -5.33 -20.26
C VAL A 454 4.70 -3.88 -20.62
N PRO A 455 5.87 -3.37 -20.21
CA PRO A 455 6.29 -2.02 -20.56
C PRO A 455 6.41 -1.85 -22.07
N THR A 456 5.87 -0.74 -22.59
CA THR A 456 6.02 -0.39 -23.99
C THR A 456 7.46 0.04 -24.25
N ILE A 457 8.09 -0.56 -25.27
CA ILE A 457 9.38 -0.14 -25.78
C ILE A 457 9.16 1.07 -26.70
N GLU A 458 9.79 2.18 -26.36
CA GLU A 458 9.69 3.46 -27.06
C GLU A 458 11.06 3.93 -27.56
N ALA A 459 11.05 4.70 -28.66
CA ALA A 459 12.22 5.43 -29.10
C ALA A 459 12.53 6.60 -28.15
N LYS A 460 13.80 6.82 -27.89
CA LYS A 460 14.35 7.88 -27.04
C LYS A 460 14.21 9.22 -27.75
N ALA A 461 13.82 10.26 -27.02
CA ALA A 461 13.75 11.60 -27.56
C ALA A 461 15.15 12.14 -27.89
N GLU A 462 15.33 12.78 -29.06
CA GLU A 462 16.60 13.24 -29.63
C GLU A 462 17.48 14.13 -28.71
N ARG A 463 16.94 14.69 -27.63
CA ARG A 463 17.65 15.56 -26.66
C ARG A 463 17.85 14.94 -25.28
N ALA A 464 17.40 13.71 -25.06
CA ALA A 464 17.58 13.03 -23.78
C ALA A 464 19.02 12.50 -23.67
N HIS A 465 19.90 13.27 -23.05
CA HIS A 465 21.18 12.73 -22.60
C HIS A 465 20.90 11.86 -21.37
N ASP A 466 20.63 10.56 -21.58
CA ASP A 466 20.52 9.62 -20.46
C ASP A 466 21.85 9.59 -19.73
N ARG A 467 21.83 10.16 -18.54
CA ARG A 467 22.98 10.16 -17.65
C ARG A 467 22.85 8.96 -16.73
N PHE A 468 23.76 8.03 -16.88
CA PHE A 468 23.80 6.80 -16.10
C PHE A 468 24.66 7.05 -14.86
N ASP A 469 24.02 7.15 -13.69
CA ASP A 469 24.70 7.13 -12.39
C ASP A 469 24.47 5.79 -11.72
N ASP A 470 24.94 4.76 -12.42
CA ASP A 470 24.75 3.36 -12.10
C ASP A 470 26.05 2.66 -11.69
N TYR A 471 25.86 1.61 -10.91
CA TYR A 471 26.93 0.84 -10.27
C TYR A 471 26.53 -0.64 -10.20
N ILE A 472 27.53 -1.51 -10.29
CA ILE A 472 27.43 -2.90 -9.85
C ILE A 472 28.09 -2.97 -8.48
N LEU A 473 27.29 -3.25 -7.46
CA LEU A 473 27.74 -3.41 -6.09
C LEU A 473 28.01 -4.89 -5.79
N VAL A 474 29.25 -5.20 -5.45
CA VAL A 474 29.72 -6.56 -5.16
C VAL A 474 29.93 -6.70 -3.66
N PHE A 475 29.27 -7.69 -3.05
CA PHE A 475 29.43 -8.00 -1.62
C PHE A 475 30.59 -8.98 -1.41
N PRO A 476 31.22 -9.00 -0.23
CA PRO A 476 32.24 -10.00 0.09
C PRO A 476 31.71 -11.43 -0.10
N VAL A 477 32.53 -12.35 -0.63
CA VAL A 477 32.14 -13.75 -0.90
C VAL A 477 31.55 -14.43 0.34
N SER A 478 32.09 -14.13 1.52
CA SER A 478 31.62 -14.66 2.81
C SER A 478 30.17 -14.27 3.16
N SER A 479 29.60 -13.25 2.51
CA SER A 479 28.22 -12.82 2.72
C SER A 479 27.19 -13.74 2.05
N GLY A 480 27.59 -14.49 1.02
CA GLY A 480 26.69 -15.30 0.19
C GLY A 480 25.67 -14.48 -0.62
N LEU A 481 25.93 -13.18 -0.82
CA LEU A 481 25.04 -12.29 -1.56
C LEU A 481 25.54 -12.09 -3.00
N ASP A 482 24.63 -12.24 -3.96
CA ASP A 482 24.89 -11.92 -5.35
C ASP A 482 25.08 -10.40 -5.56
N PRO A 483 25.84 -9.98 -6.59
CA PRO A 483 25.98 -8.57 -6.94
C PRO A 483 24.64 -7.89 -7.23
N LEU A 484 24.56 -6.60 -6.92
CA LEU A 484 23.37 -5.77 -7.20
C LEU A 484 23.70 -4.72 -8.25
N TYR A 485 22.78 -4.52 -9.19
CA TYR A 485 22.76 -3.33 -10.03
C TYR A 485 22.02 -2.21 -9.28
N ILE A 486 22.62 -1.02 -9.20
CA ILE A 486 22.01 0.14 -8.55
C ILE A 486 22.10 1.33 -9.48
N VAL A 487 21.00 2.08 -9.63
CA VAL A 487 21.00 3.41 -10.25
C VAL A 487 20.51 4.44 -9.25
N PHE A 488 21.16 5.60 -9.21
CA PHE A 488 20.67 6.75 -8.44
C PHE A 488 20.09 7.80 -9.38
N ASN A 489 19.02 8.45 -8.94
CA ASN A 489 18.58 9.64 -9.62
C ASN A 489 19.52 10.80 -9.29
N ARG A 490 19.68 11.73 -10.24
CA ARG A 490 20.23 13.05 -9.94
C ARG A 490 19.08 14.05 -9.94
N PRO A 491 18.93 14.85 -8.88
CA PRO A 491 18.01 15.97 -8.95
C PRO A 491 18.43 16.89 -10.11
N ALA A 492 17.45 17.44 -10.83
CA ALA A 492 17.72 18.45 -11.84
C ALA A 492 18.49 19.61 -11.17
N LYS A 493 19.62 20.01 -11.75
CA LYS A 493 20.38 21.18 -11.29
C LYS A 493 19.56 22.45 -11.44
#